data_AF-A0A1E7FRA6-F1
#
_entry.id   AF-A0A1E7FRA6-F1
#
_cell.length_a   1.000
_cell.length_b   1.000
_cell.length_c   1.000
_cell.angle_alpha   90.00
_cell.angle_beta   90.00
_cell.angle_gamma   90.00
#
_symmetry.space_group_name_H-M   'P 1'
#
loop_
_entity.id
_entity.type
_entity.pdbx_description
1 polymer ?
#
loop_
_entity_poly.entity_id
_entity_poly.type
_entity_poly.pdbx_seq_one_letter_code
_entity_poly.pdbx_strand_id
1 'polypeptide(L)'
;VVECIVALATAAGDEQLWKPLNHSVLQACSDENRSEVRKAGVSCLLSLINSIGEEYMVLIPECLPILSELLEDSDEEVAGIAQECISQSEELLGESLQDSLR
;
A
#
# COMPACT_ATOMS: atom_id res chain seq x y z
N VAL A 1 9.40 1.57 12.97
CA VAL A 1 8.76 0.27 12.65
C VAL A 1 8.61 0.12 11.14
N VAL A 2 7.98 1.08 10.45
CA VAL A 2 7.89 1.10 8.98
C VAL A 2 9.24 0.87 8.30
N GLU A 3 10.29 1.60 8.70
CA GLU A 3 11.65 1.43 8.14
C GLU A 3 12.21 0.01 8.30
N CYS A 4 11.89 -0.68 9.41
CA CYS A 4 12.36 -2.05 9.63
C CYS A 4 11.61 -3.05 8.74
N ILE A 5 10.32 -2.82 8.51
CA ILE A 5 9.50 -3.64 7.61
C ILE A 5 9.98 -3.47 6.16
N VAL A 6 10.23 -2.23 5.75
CA VAL A 6 10.79 -1.91 4.44
C VAL A 6 12.15 -2.56 4.26
N ALA A 7 13.08 -2.40 5.22
CA ALA A 7 14.39 -3.02 5.15
C ALA A 7 14.33 -4.55 5.08
N LEU A 8 13.39 -5.18 5.79
CA LEU A 8 13.15 -6.62 5.69
C LEU A 8 12.65 -7.03 4.30
N ALA A 9 11.70 -6.28 3.73
CA ALA A 9 11.16 -6.56 2.41
C ALA A 9 12.21 -6.39 1.32
N THR A 10 12.97 -5.29 1.35
CA THR A 10 14.08 -5.04 0.41
C THR A 10 15.19 -6.10 0.55
N ALA A 11 15.50 -6.56 1.77
CA ALA A 11 16.50 -7.59 1.99
C ALA A 11 16.02 -8.99 1.57
N ALA A 12 14.71 -9.25 1.64
CA ALA A 12 14.13 -10.52 1.20
C ALA A 12 14.27 -10.71 -0.32
N GLY A 13 14.00 -9.65 -1.10
CA GLY A 13 14.16 -9.67 -2.56
C GLY A 13 13.40 -10.78 -3.28
N ASP A 14 12.32 -11.29 -2.67
CA ASP A 14 11.56 -12.44 -3.15
C ASP A 14 10.06 -12.15 -3.01
N GLU A 15 9.36 -12.15 -4.15
CA GLU A 15 7.92 -11.94 -4.26
C GLU A 15 7.12 -12.89 -3.35
N GLN A 16 7.58 -14.14 -3.17
CA GLN A 16 6.90 -15.12 -2.32
C GLN A 16 6.88 -14.69 -0.85
N LEU A 17 7.89 -13.93 -0.42
CA LEU A 17 7.99 -13.39 0.94
C LEU A 17 7.25 -12.06 1.07
N TRP A 18 7.09 -11.32 -0.03
CA TRP A 18 6.33 -10.07 -0.03
C TRP A 18 4.82 -10.28 0.07
N LYS A 19 4.27 -11.36 -0.50
CA LYS A 19 2.82 -11.67 -0.41
C LYS A 19 2.27 -11.72 1.03
N PRO A 20 2.82 -12.53 1.96
CA PRO A 20 2.32 -12.55 3.33
C PRO A 20 2.55 -11.23 4.07
N LEU A 21 3.61 -10.49 3.72
CA LEU A 21 3.86 -9.17 4.28
C LEU A 21 2.80 -8.16 3.80
N ASN A 22 2.55 -8.10 2.50
CA ASN A 22 1.54 -7.25 1.89
C ASN A 22 0.16 -7.54 2.48
N HIS A 23 -0.22 -8.81 2.61
CA HIS A 23 -1.47 -9.18 3.26
C HIS A 23 -1.59 -8.65 4.69
N SER A 24 -0.51 -8.75 5.48
CA SER A 24 -0.49 -8.23 6.85
C SER A 24 -0.61 -6.70 6.91
N VAL A 25 -0.01 -6.00 5.95
CA VAL A 25 -0.12 -4.54 5.82
C VAL A 25 -1.54 -4.14 5.40
N LEU A 26 -2.14 -4.83 4.43
CA LEU A 26 -3.52 -4.60 3.99
C LEU A 26 -4.54 -4.83 5.11
N GLN A 27 -4.32 -5.83 5.97
CA GLN A 27 -5.15 -6.02 7.18
C GLN A 27 -5.03 -4.86 8.17
N ALA A 28 -3.85 -4.25 8.29
CA ALA A 28 -3.69 -3.05 9.12
C ALA A 28 -4.40 -1.84 8.50
N CYS A 29 -4.38 -1.73 7.17
CA CYS A 29 -5.11 -0.70 6.44
C CYS A 29 -6.63 -0.79 6.63
N SER A 30 -7.21 -1.98 6.75
CA SER A 30 -8.65 -2.18 6.93
C SER A 30 -9.13 -2.25 8.37
N ASP A 31 -8.35 -1.77 9.35
CA ASP A 31 -8.77 -1.76 10.75
C ASP A 31 -9.96 -0.81 10.99
N GLU A 32 -11.15 -1.37 11.22
CA GLU A 32 -12.39 -0.61 11.40
C GLU A 32 -12.41 0.28 12.65
N ASN A 33 -11.63 -0.08 13.69
CA ASN A 33 -11.78 0.51 15.02
C ASN A 33 -10.74 1.59 15.33
N ARG A 34 -9.58 1.54 14.67
CA ARG A 34 -8.41 2.37 15.04
C ARG A 34 -7.82 3.08 13.83
N SER A 35 -8.11 4.37 13.71
CA SER A 35 -7.54 5.20 12.64
C SER A 35 -6.01 5.27 12.69
N GLU A 36 -5.40 5.17 13.87
CA GLU A 36 -3.94 5.17 13.98
C GLU A 36 -3.30 3.91 13.39
N VAL A 37 -4.02 2.78 13.41
CA VAL A 37 -3.58 1.52 12.80
C VAL A 37 -3.71 1.62 11.28
N ARG A 38 -4.84 2.12 10.76
CA ARG A 38 -5.01 2.35 9.32
C ARG A 38 -3.96 3.30 8.76
N LYS A 39 -3.73 4.42 9.46
CA LYS A 39 -2.69 5.39 9.11
C LYS A 39 -1.30 4.76 9.06
N ALA A 40 -0.94 3.95 10.05
CA ALA A 40 0.33 3.24 10.06
C ALA A 40 0.43 2.20 8.94
N GLY A 41 -0.67 1.50 8.63
CA GLY A 41 -0.79 0.55 7.53
C GLY A 41 -0.56 1.21 6.17
N VAL A 42 -1.31 2.26 5.86
CA VAL A 42 -1.21 2.96 4.57
C VAL A 42 0.14 3.66 4.41
N SER A 43 0.71 4.20 5.49
CA SER A 43 2.08 4.76 5.48
C SER A 43 3.14 3.69 5.20
N CYS A 44 2.93 2.47 5.73
CA CYS A 44 3.80 1.34 5.46
C CYS A 44 3.68 0.88 4.00
N LEU A 45 2.47 0.84 3.46
CA LEU A 45 2.20 0.50 2.07
C LEU A 45 2.92 1.48 1.12
N LEU A 46 2.76 2.79 1.33
CA LEU A 46 3.46 3.81 0.54
C LEU A 46 4.99 3.63 0.60
N SER A 47 5.52 3.36 1.79
CA SER A 47 6.97 3.17 1.97
C SER A 47 7.48 1.92 1.25
N LEU A 48 6.68 0.84 1.19
CA LEU A 48 7.01 -0.37 0.43
C LEU A 48 7.01 -0.10 -1.07
N ILE A 49 5.98 0.59 -1.58
CA ILE A 49 5.90 1.00 -2.99
C ILE A 49 7.14 1.83 -3.38
N ASN A 50 7.47 2.85 -2.58
CA ASN A 50 8.61 3.74 -2.88
C ASN A 50 9.98 3.04 -2.79
N SER A 51 10.11 2.04 -1.92
CA SER A 51 11.41 1.40 -1.65
C SER A 51 11.69 0.18 -2.52
N ILE A 52 10.64 -0.58 -2.86
CA ILE A 52 10.75 -1.77 -3.72
C ILE A 52 10.55 -1.37 -5.19
N GLY A 53 9.72 -0.35 -5.47
CA GLY A 53 9.52 0.19 -6.81
C GLY A 53 8.76 -0.76 -7.73
N GLU A 54 9.21 -0.87 -8.98
CA GLU A 54 8.54 -1.65 -10.05
C GLU A 54 8.28 -3.11 -9.66
N GLU A 55 9.18 -3.73 -8.90
CA GLU A 55 9.02 -5.13 -8.46
C GLU A 55 7.80 -5.32 -7.55
N TYR A 56 7.37 -4.28 -6.83
CA TYR A 56 6.17 -4.33 -5.99
C TYR A 56 4.87 -4.32 -6.81
N MET A 57 4.92 -3.88 -8.06
CA MET A 57 3.72 -3.65 -8.87
C MET A 57 2.92 -4.93 -9.14
N VAL A 58 3.56 -6.10 -9.06
CA VAL A 58 2.89 -7.40 -9.13
C VAL A 58 1.83 -7.60 -8.03
N LEU A 59 1.94 -6.90 -6.89
CA LEU A 59 1.03 -6.98 -5.76
C LEU A 59 -0.03 -5.86 -5.74
N ILE A 60 0.07 -4.86 -6.61
CA ILE A 60 -0.88 -3.75 -6.69
C ILE A 60 -2.32 -4.21 -6.94
N PRO A 61 -2.61 -5.22 -7.80
CA PRO A 61 -3.97 -5.71 -7.97
C PRO A 61 -4.64 -6.17 -6.67
N GLU A 62 -3.88 -6.71 -5.72
CA GLU A 62 -4.40 -7.10 -4.40
C GLU A 62 -4.63 -5.90 -3.47
N CYS A 63 -3.93 -4.80 -3.69
CA CYS A 63 -4.03 -3.58 -2.90
C CYS A 63 -5.20 -2.69 -3.34
N LEU A 64 -5.60 -2.75 -4.62
CA LEU A 64 -6.62 -1.88 -5.21
C LEU A 64 -7.96 -1.85 -4.46
N PRO A 65 -8.55 -2.98 -4.02
CA PRO A 65 -9.81 -2.95 -3.27
C PRO A 65 -9.69 -2.14 -1.97
N ILE A 66 -8.61 -2.34 -1.22
CA ILE A 66 -8.36 -1.63 0.03
C ILE A 66 -8.06 -0.15 -0.23
N LEU A 67 -7.28 0.16 -1.26
CA LEU A 67 -7.00 1.55 -1.63
C LEU A 67 -8.28 2.31 -2.01
N SER A 68 -9.20 1.65 -2.73
CA SER A 68 -10.52 2.22 -3.04
C SER A 68 -11.33 2.52 -1.78
N GLU A 69 -11.38 1.59 -0.83
CA GLU A 69 -12.04 1.80 0.47
C GLU A 69 -11.40 2.95 1.27
N LEU A 70 -10.06 3.04 1.29
CA LEU A 70 -9.33 4.08 2.01
C LEU A 70 -9.48 5.49 1.41
N LEU A 71 -9.74 5.60 0.10
CA LEU A 71 -10.05 6.89 -0.52
C LEU A 71 -11.36 7.50 0.02
N GLU A 72 -12.27 6.66 0.51
CA GLU A 72 -13.53 7.07 1.14
C GLU A 72 -13.42 7.16 2.68
N ASP A 73 -12.22 7.06 3.26
CA ASP A 73 -12.03 7.12 4.71
C ASP A 73 -12.44 8.49 5.28
N SER A 74 -13.04 8.46 6.48
CA SER A 74 -13.36 9.64 7.28
C SER A 74 -12.15 10.47 7.71
N ASP A 75 -10.96 9.85 7.78
CA ASP A 75 -9.70 10.52 8.10
C ASP A 75 -9.01 11.00 6.82
N GLU A 76 -8.99 12.32 6.60
CA GLU A 76 -8.41 12.96 5.42
C GLU A 76 -6.93 12.61 5.20
N GLU A 77 -6.17 12.34 6.27
CA GLU A 77 -4.76 12.00 6.16
C GLU A 77 -4.59 10.57 5.62
N VAL A 78 -5.45 9.64 6.05
CA VAL A 78 -5.47 8.27 5.53
C VAL A 78 -5.85 8.26 4.05
N ALA A 79 -6.91 8.98 3.68
CA ALA A 79 -7.34 9.10 2.28
C ALA A 79 -6.26 9.77 1.40
N GLY A 80 -5.58 10.80 1.93
CA GLY A 80 -4.47 11.46 1.25
C GLY A 80 -3.29 10.53 0.96
N ILE A 81 -2.89 9.71 1.92
CA ILE A 81 -1.79 8.74 1.73
C ILE A 81 -2.21 7.61 0.78
N ALA A 82 -3.48 7.18 0.80
CA ALA A 82 -4.00 6.20 -0.15
C ALA A 82 -3.97 6.74 -1.59
N GLN A 83 -4.35 8.01 -1.78
CA GLN A 83 -4.23 8.69 -3.07
C GLN A 83 -2.76 8.78 -3.54
N GLU A 84 -1.83 9.04 -2.62
CA GLU A 84 -0.40 9.05 -2.93
C GLU A 84 0.11 7.66 -3.35
N CYS A 85 -0.34 6.58 -2.68
CA CYS A 85 -0.02 5.21 -3.07
C CYS A 85 -0.45 4.92 -4.52
N ILE A 86 -1.65 5.36 -4.91
CA ILE A 86 -2.16 5.20 -6.27
C ILE A 86 -1.29 5.97 -7.25
N SER A 87 -1.02 7.25 -6.98
CA SER A 87 -0.22 8.10 -7.88
C SER A 87 1.21 7.58 -8.06
N GLN A 88 1.85 7.09 -7.00
CA GLN A 88 3.17 6.46 -7.09
C GLN A 88 3.12 5.16 -7.91
N SER A 89 2.07 4.37 -7.74
CA SER A 89 1.88 3.13 -8.51
C SER A 89 1.63 3.41 -10.00
N GLU A 90 0.85 4.45 -10.33
CA GLU A 90 0.64 4.92 -11.70
C GLU A 90 1.94 5.42 -12.35
N GLU A 91 2.78 6.14 -11.59
CA GLU A 91 4.10 6.59 -12.05
C GLU A 91 5.04 5.40 -12.37
N LEU A 92 5.04 4.37 -11.51
CA LEU A 92 5.84 3.17 -11.70
C LEU A 92 5.33 2.28 -12.85
N LEU A 93 4.01 2.20 -13.05
CA LEU A 93 3.41 1.41 -14.13
C LEU A 93 3.41 2.13 -15.49
N GLY A 94 3.43 3.47 -15.48
CA GLY A 94 3.30 4.29 -16.68
C GLY A 94 1.88 4.31 -17.27
N GLU A 95 0.88 3.84 -16.52
CA GLU A 95 -0.54 3.83 -16.91
C GLU A 95 -1.45 4.25 -15.75
N SER A 96 -2.68 4.64 -16.08
CA SER A 96 -3.69 5.05 -15.09
C SER A 96 -4.33 3.83 -14.44
N LEU A 97 -4.40 3.82 -13.10
CA LEU A 97 -5.08 2.78 -12.32
C LEU A 97 -6.55 3.12 -12.08
N GLN A 98 -7.01 4.31 -12.48
CA GLN A 98 -8.38 4.79 -12.25
C GLN A 98 -9.46 3.88 -12.84
N ASP A 99 -9.18 3.23 -13.98
CA ASP A 99 -10.13 2.30 -14.60
C ASP A 99 -10.33 1.01 -13.79
N SER A 100 -9.36 0.66 -12.94
CA SER A 100 -9.39 -0.51 -12.05
C SER A 100 -9.95 -0.20 -10.65
N LEU A 101 -10.16 1.08 -10.33
CA LEU A 101 -10.72 1.55 -9.06
C LEU A 101 -12.26 1.73 -9.12
N ARG A 102 -12.92 1.23 -10.17
CA ARG A 102 -14.37 1.36 -10.42
C ARG A 102 -15.22 0.20 -9.92
#